data_AF-A0A1G4RCT4-F1
#
_entry.id   AF-A0A1G4RCT4-F1
#
_cell.length_a   1.000
_cell.length_b   1.000
_cell.length_c   1.000
_cell.angle_alpha   90.00
_cell.angle_beta   90.00
_cell.angle_gamma   90.00
#
_symmetry.space_group_name_H-M   'P 1'
#
loop_
_entity.id
_entity.type
_entity.pdbx_description
1 polymer ?
#
loop_
_entity_poly.entity_id
_entity_poly.type
_entity_poly.pdbx_seq_one_letter_code
_entity_poly.pdbx_strand_id
1 'polypeptide(L)'
;MDVTTNLDKMTSAEKYGAIRLLSRRLHFSAILAKQRGDDFWDRLERLADRLLHESDAIVTGGPRISDPILVEAADLLARFDNADGSKTRSASPSTLE
;
A
#
# COMPACT_ATOMS: atom_id res chain seq x y z
N MET A 1 0.40 -6.42 15.03
CA MET A 1 0.90 -5.05 15.28
C MET A 1 0.06 -4.17 14.39
N ASP A 2 -0.83 -3.38 14.99
CA ASP A 2 -1.92 -2.70 14.30
C ASP A 2 -1.41 -1.35 13.77
N VAL A 3 -1.35 -1.20 12.45
CA VAL A 3 -0.63 -0.12 11.72
C VAL A 3 -1.16 1.27 12.07
N THR A 4 -2.43 1.36 12.47
CA THR A 4 -3.12 2.60 12.88
C THR A 4 -2.63 3.13 14.24
N THR A 5 -2.32 2.24 15.19
CA THR A 5 -1.91 2.59 16.57
C THR A 5 -0.61 3.41 16.69
N ASN A 6 0.18 3.52 15.61
CA ASN A 6 1.47 4.20 15.64
C ASN A 6 1.41 5.63 15.06
N LEU A 7 0.41 5.96 14.24
CA LEU A 7 0.29 7.32 13.70
C LEU A 7 -0.10 8.35 14.75
N ASP A 8 -0.97 8.00 15.70
CA ASP A 8 -1.39 8.95 16.74
C ASP A 8 -0.24 9.41 17.66
N LYS A 9 0.85 8.66 17.67
CA LYS A 9 2.07 8.99 18.42
C LYS A 9 3.08 9.80 17.62
N MET A 10 2.87 9.92 16.30
CA MET A 10 3.74 10.66 15.39
C MET A 10 3.41 12.15 15.38
N THR A 11 4.45 12.97 15.31
CA THR A 11 4.32 14.39 14.96
C THR A 11 3.74 14.55 13.55
N SER A 12 3.18 15.72 13.25
CA SER A 12 2.64 15.99 11.91
C SER A 12 3.68 15.78 10.81
N ALA A 13 4.94 16.18 11.03
CA ALA A 13 6.02 15.98 10.07
C ALA A 13 6.30 14.50 9.80
N GLU A 14 6.31 13.66 10.85
CA GLU A 14 6.47 12.21 10.71
C GLU A 14 5.27 11.57 10.00
N LYS A 15 4.04 12.01 10.29
CA LYS A 15 2.84 11.56 9.59
C LYS A 15 2.92 11.87 8.09
N TYR A 16 3.31 13.09 7.72
CA TYR A 16 3.54 13.47 6.33
C TYR A 16 4.62 12.61 5.65
N GLY A 17 5.71 12.32 6.37
CA GLY A 17 6.76 11.42 5.90
C GLY A 17 6.24 10.01 5.62
N ALA A 18 5.46 9.46 6.56
CA ALA A 18 4.88 8.13 6.45
C ALA A 18 3.88 8.03 5.29
N ILE A 19 2.97 9.00 5.13
CA ILE A 19 2.00 9.06 4.02
C ILE A 19 2.73 9.11 2.67
N ARG A 20 3.77 9.95 2.54
CA ARG A 20 4.58 10.04 1.32
C ARG A 20 5.30 8.73 1.01
N LEU A 21 5.83 8.05 2.03
CA LEU A 21 6.49 6.76 1.84
C LEU A 21 5.49 5.69 1.38
N LEU A 22 4.30 5.67 1.99
CA LEU A 22 3.24 4.72 1.67
C LEU A 22 2.72 4.91 0.24
N SER A 23 2.45 6.16 -0.15
CA SER A 23 2.06 6.51 -1.53
C SER A 23 3.10 6.05 -2.54
N ARG A 24 4.40 6.33 -2.31
CA ARG A 24 5.46 5.86 -3.21
C ARG A 24 5.51 4.34 -3.33
N ARG A 25 5.30 3.62 -2.22
CA ARG A 25 5.27 2.15 -2.25
C ARG A 25 4.09 1.63 -3.07
N LEU A 26 2.89 2.17 -2.87
CA LEU A 26 1.71 1.83 -3.66
C LEU A 26 1.91 2.10 -5.15
N HIS A 27 2.45 3.28 -5.50
CA HIS A 27 2.75 3.64 -6.88
C HIS A 27 3.77 2.67 -7.52
N PHE A 28 4.83 2.30 -6.79
CA PHE A 28 5.79 1.32 -7.29
C PHE A 28 5.16 -0.07 -7.49
N SER A 29 4.32 -0.53 -6.55
CA SER A 29 3.54 -1.76 -6.71
C SER A 29 2.60 -1.69 -7.91
N ALA A 30 1.99 -0.54 -8.18
CA ALA A 30 1.15 -0.32 -9.36
C ALA A 30 1.95 -0.51 -10.66
N ILE A 31 3.14 0.09 -10.75
CA ILE A 31 4.05 -0.09 -11.91
C ILE A 31 4.35 -1.57 -12.14
N LEU A 32 4.69 -2.31 -11.08
CA LEU A 32 4.99 -3.75 -11.18
C LEU A 32 3.76 -4.58 -11.60
N ALA A 33 2.58 -4.31 -11.04
CA ALA A 33 1.33 -4.95 -11.43
C ALA A 33 1.02 -4.69 -12.91
N LYS A 34 1.18 -3.44 -13.36
CA LYS A 34 0.94 -3.02 -14.74
C LYS A 34 1.87 -3.74 -15.72
N GLN A 35 3.16 -3.87 -15.38
CA GLN A 35 4.13 -4.62 -16.19
C GLN A 35 3.76 -6.11 -16.33
N ARG A 36 3.04 -6.67 -15.35
CA ARG A 36 2.56 -8.06 -15.36
C ARG A 36 1.20 -8.23 -16.05
N GLY A 37 0.60 -7.15 -16.56
CA GLY A 37 -0.75 -7.16 -17.13
C GLY A 37 -1.85 -7.38 -16.09
N ASP A 38 -1.59 -7.06 -14.81
CA ASP A 38 -2.55 -7.22 -13.71
C ASP A 38 -3.31 -5.92 -13.48
N ASP A 39 -4.61 -5.91 -13.81
CA ASP A 39 -5.53 -4.77 -13.64
C ASP A 39 -5.62 -4.24 -12.20
N PHE A 40 -5.11 -4.98 -11.22
CA PHE A 40 -4.94 -4.51 -9.85
C PHE A 40 -4.08 -3.23 -9.75
N TRP A 41 -3.24 -2.96 -10.76
CA TRP A 41 -2.41 -1.75 -10.84
C TRP A 41 -3.20 -0.46 -10.64
N ASP A 42 -4.40 -0.38 -11.22
CA ASP A 42 -5.24 0.83 -11.23
C ASP A 42 -5.79 1.15 -9.81
N ARG A 43 -6.03 0.13 -8.99
CA ARG A 43 -6.42 0.33 -7.58
C ARG A 43 -5.25 0.84 -6.73
N LEU A 44 -4.05 0.31 -6.97
CA LEU A 44 -2.83 0.73 -6.27
C LEU A 44 -2.48 2.18 -6.63
N GLU A 45 -2.54 2.54 -7.91
CA GLU A 45 -2.26 3.88 -8.43
C GLU A 45 -3.21 4.92 -7.83
N ARG A 46 -4.53 4.67 -7.92
CA ARG A 46 -5.54 5.59 -7.38
C ARG A 46 -5.37 5.87 -5.89
N LEU A 47 -5.05 4.85 -5.10
CA LEU A 47 -4.83 5.05 -3.67
C LEU A 47 -3.52 5.79 -3.38
N ALA A 48 -2.47 5.56 -4.17
CA ALA A 48 -1.22 6.32 -4.07
C ALA A 48 -1.44 7.82 -4.31
N ASP A 49 -2.20 8.17 -5.36
CA ASP A 49 -2.56 9.55 -5.67
C ASP A 49 -3.43 10.17 -4.59
N ARG A 50 -4.44 9.42 -4.12
CA ARG A 50 -5.34 9.86 -3.06
C ARG A 50 -4.59 10.18 -1.77
N LEU A 51 -3.65 9.33 -1.36
CA LEU A 51 -2.80 9.57 -0.18
C LEU A 51 -1.99 10.86 -0.29
N LEU A 52 -1.49 11.21 -1.48
CA LEU A 52 -0.76 12.47 -1.68
C LEU A 52 -1.70 13.67 -1.66
N HIS A 53 -2.81 13.57 -2.38
CA HIS A 53 -3.79 14.66 -2.52
C HIS A 53 -4.49 14.99 -1.20
N GLU A 54 -4.90 13.96 -0.46
CA GLU A 54 -5.61 14.09 0.82
C GLU A 54 -4.65 14.16 2.02
N SER A 55 -3.32 14.27 1.80
CA SER A 55 -2.31 14.18 2.87
C SER A 55 -2.55 15.14 4.03
N ASP A 56 -2.94 16.40 3.76
CA ASP A 56 -3.24 17.37 4.81
C ASP A 56 -4.49 17.00 5.62
N ALA A 57 -5.56 16.56 4.94
CA ALA A 57 -6.78 16.10 5.59
C ALA A 57 -6.54 14.84 6.44
N ILE A 58 -5.67 13.93 5.99
CA ILE A 58 -5.29 12.73 6.75
C ILE A 58 -4.49 13.09 8.00
N VAL A 59 -3.53 14.02 7.90
CA VAL A 59 -2.67 14.42 9.01
C VAL A 59 -3.44 15.18 10.08
N THR A 60 -4.38 16.04 9.67
CA THR A 60 -5.11 16.96 10.56
C THR A 60 -6.48 16.45 11.00
N GLY A 61 -7.09 15.54 10.22
CA GLY A 61 -8.47 15.07 10.41
C GLY A 61 -8.70 14.05 11.53
N GLY A 62 -7.63 13.60 12.18
CA GLY A 62 -7.67 12.61 13.26
C GLY A 62 -8.02 11.19 12.80
N PRO A 63 -8.11 10.23 13.75
CA PRO A 63 -8.18 8.78 13.46
C PRO A 63 -9.33 8.38 12.53
N ARG A 64 -10.50 9.03 12.66
CA ARG A 64 -11.67 8.74 11.82
C ARG A 64 -11.43 8.99 10.33
N ILE A 65 -10.53 9.91 9.99
CA ILE A 65 -10.19 10.24 8.60
C ILE A 65 -8.98 9.41 8.17
N SER A 66 -7.96 9.28 9.02
CA SER A 66 -6.72 8.57 8.65
C SER A 66 -6.87 7.05 8.60
N ASP A 67 -7.56 6.44 9.56
CA ASP A 67 -7.56 4.99 9.75
C ASP A 67 -8.13 4.23 8.55
N PRO A 68 -9.28 4.62 7.96
CA PRO A 68 -9.82 3.89 6.82
C PRO A 68 -8.87 3.87 5.63
N ILE A 69 -8.22 5.00 5.34
CA ILE A 69 -7.31 5.14 4.19
C ILE A 69 -6.03 4.34 4.41
N LEU A 70 -5.50 4.33 5.63
CA LEU A 70 -4.29 3.58 5.98
C LEU A 70 -4.53 2.07 6.03
N VAL A 71 -5.68 1.64 6.53
CA VAL A 71 -6.10 0.23 6.51
C VAL A 71 -6.27 -0.24 5.07
N GLU A 72 -6.91 0.55 4.21
CA GLU A 72 -7.05 0.24 2.78
C GLU A 72 -5.68 0.10 2.10
N ALA A 73 -4.75 1.01 2.39
CA ALA A 73 -3.40 0.95 1.85
C ALA A 73 -2.62 -0.29 2.31
N ALA A 74 -2.75 -0.66 3.59
CA ALA A 74 -2.13 -1.87 4.12
C ALA A 74 -2.72 -3.13 3.47
N ASP A 75 -4.05 -3.20 3.31
CA ASP A 75 -4.72 -4.33 2.66
C ASP A 75 -4.29 -4.49 1.19
N LEU A 76 -4.29 -3.39 0.42
CA LEU A 76 -3.90 -3.45 -0.99
C LEU A 76 -2.44 -3.90 -1.17
N LEU A 77 -1.52 -3.42 -0.32
CA LEU A 77 -0.13 -3.85 -0.34
C LEU A 77 0.01 -5.34 0.05
N ALA A 78 -0.70 -5.78 1.09
CA ALA A 78 -0.68 -7.19 1.49
C ALA A 78 -1.21 -8.10 0.38
N ARG A 79 -2.26 -7.68 -0.33
CA ARG A 79 -2.82 -8.43 -1.47
C ARG A 79 -1.86 -8.48 -2.65
N PHE A 80 -1.19 -7.37 -2.98
CA PHE A 80 -0.15 -7.35 -3.99
C PHE A 80 0.99 -8.32 -3.66
N ASP A 81 1.52 -8.25 -2.43
CA ASP A 81 2.64 -9.09 -1.98
C ASP A 81 2.26 -10.59 -1.99
N ASN A 82 1.02 -10.93 -1.60
CA ASN A 82 0.52 -12.31 -1.65
C ASN A 82 0.30 -12.82 -3.08
N ALA A 83 -0.18 -11.97 -3.99
CA ALA A 83 -0.33 -12.34 -5.41
C ALA A 83 1.02 -12.63 -6.07
N ASP A 84 2.06 -11.90 -5.69
CA ASP A 84 3.43 -12.15 -6.15
C ASP A 84 4.04 -13.44 -5.55
N GLY A 85 3.84 -13.66 -4.25
CA GLY A 85 4.27 -14.88 -3.55
C GLY A 85 3.57 -16.15 -4.05
N SER A 86 2.35 -16.04 -4.56
CA SER A 86 1.64 -17.15 -5.20
C SER A 86 2.29 -17.57 -6.52
N LYS A 87 2.78 -16.62 -7.33
CA LYS A 87 3.42 -16.93 -8.63
C LYS A 87 4.77 -17.63 -8.45
N THR A 88 5.50 -17.35 -7.38
CA THR A 88 6.81 -17.98 -7.11
C THR A 88 6.70 -19.41 -6.58
N ARG A 89 5.62 -19.78 -5.88
CA ARG A 89 5.40 -21.18 -5.43
C ARG A 89 4.89 -22.11 -6.53
N SER A 90 4.31 -21.59 -7.60
CA SER A 90 3.89 -22.38 -8.77
C SER A 90 5.05 -22.76 -9.70
N ALA A 91 6.25 -22.22 -9.47
CA ALA A 91 7.46 -22.53 -10.22
C ALA A 91 8.37 -23.49 -9.44
N SER A 92 7.84 -24.62 -8.95
CA SER A 92 8.68 -25.78 -8.63
C SER A 92 8.70 -26.70 -9.86
N PRO A 93 9.81 -26.80 -10.60
CA PRO A 93 9.94 -27.84 -11.59
C PRO A 93 9.97 -29.17 -10.84
N SER A 94 8.99 -30.02 -11.10
CA SER A 94 9.08 -31.44 -10.76
C SER A 94 10.37 -31.97 -11.38
N THR A 95 11.35 -32.28 -10.54
CA THR A 95 12.55 -33.02 -10.92
C THR A 95 12.10 -34.29 -11.65
N LEU A 96 12.42 -34.36 -12.94
CA LEU A 96 12.24 -35.55 -13.76
C LEU A 96 13.11 -36.69 -13.21
N GLU A 97 12.55 -37.89 -13.35
CA GLU A 97 13.08 -39.21 -12.98
C GLU A 97 14.54 -39.49 -13.36
#